data_AF-A0A2V7G5Q0-F1
#
_entry.id   AF-A0A2V7G5Q0-F1
#
_cell.length_a   1.000
_cell.length_b   1.000
_cell.length_c   1.000
_cell.angle_alpha   90.00
_cell.angle_beta   90.00
_cell.angle_gamma   90.00
#
_symmetry.space_group_name_H-M   'P 1'
#
loop_
_entity.id
_entity.type
_entity.pdbx_description
1 polymer ?
#
loop_
_entity_poly.entity_id
_entity_poly.type
_entity_poly.pdbx_seq_one_letter_code
_entity_poly.pdbx_strand_id
1 'polypeptide(L)' 'YIPDSKRAEYMAFPRACALAEVLWTPREEKSYPDFLARLATHLVRLAVLDVNYRPLRN' A
#
# COMPACT_ATOMS: atom_id res chain seq x y z
N TYR A 1 1.33 6.37 -20.58
CA TYR A 1 0.28 5.37 -20.85
C TYR A 1 0.65 4.06 -20.19
N ILE A 2 -0.25 3.47 -19.40
CA ILE A 2 -0.05 2.16 -18.76
C ILE A 2 -1.04 1.20 -19.43
N PRO A 3 -0.59 0.31 -20.33
CA PRO A 3 -1.49 -0.53 -21.13
C PRO A 3 -2.10 -1.71 -20.37
N ASP A 4 -1.50 -2.08 -19.24
CA ASP A 4 -1.82 -3.32 -18.51
C ASP A 4 -2.23 -2.99 -17.07
N SER A 5 -3.35 -3.56 -16.62
CA SER A 5 -3.91 -3.32 -15.29
C SER A 5 -3.00 -3.87 -14.19
N LYS A 6 -2.39 -5.04 -14.38
CA LYS A 6 -1.44 -5.60 -13.40
C LYS A 6 -0.19 -4.74 -13.26
N ARG A 7 0.27 -4.10 -14.33
CA ARG A 7 1.36 -3.12 -14.29
C ARG A 7 0.94 -1.84 -13.57
N ALA A 8 -0.31 -1.41 -13.74
CA ALA A 8 -0.86 -0.27 -13.01
C ALA A 8 -0.92 -0.57 -11.50
N GLU A 9 -1.39 -1.75 -11.10
CA GLU A 9 -1.41 -2.21 -9.71
C GLU A 9 -0.01 -2.24 -9.08
N TYR A 10 0.99 -2.75 -9.81
CA TYR A 10 2.38 -2.81 -9.34
C TYR A 10 2.98 -1.43 -9.12
N MET A 11 2.58 -0.46 -9.93
CA MET A 11 2.99 0.93 -9.76
C MET A 11 2.22 1.60 -8.61
N ALA A 12 0.94 1.30 -8.43
CA ALA A 12 0.12 1.94 -7.41
C ALA A 12 0.41 1.41 -6.00
N PHE A 13 0.45 0.10 -5.81
CA PHE A 13 0.55 -0.53 -4.49
C PHE A 13 1.98 -0.99 -4.16
N PRO A 14 2.46 -0.78 -2.92
CA PRO A 14 1.72 -0.34 -1.71
C PRO A 14 1.64 1.17 -1.49
N ARG A 15 2.20 2.00 -2.38
CA ARG A 15 2.32 3.45 -2.17
C ARG A 15 0.97 4.17 -2.08
N ALA A 16 -0.05 3.66 -2.75
CA ALA A 16 -1.42 4.13 -2.62
C ALA A 16 -1.96 4.01 -1.18
N CYS A 17 -1.57 2.96 -0.43
CA CYS A 17 -1.93 2.80 0.97
C CYS A 17 -1.28 3.89 1.84
N ALA A 18 -0.02 4.25 1.55
CA ALA A 18 0.66 5.36 2.23
C ALA A 18 0.01 6.71 1.89
N LEU A 19 -0.42 6.92 0.64
CA LEU A 19 -1.15 8.12 0.26
C LEU A 19 -2.49 8.22 1.00
N ALA A 20 -3.23 7.12 1.10
CA ALA A 20 -4.48 7.06 1.86
C ALA A 20 -4.27 7.39 3.34
N GLU A 21 -3.22 6.86 3.96
CA GLU A 21 -2.83 7.19 5.35
C GLU A 21 -2.56 8.69 5.53
N VAL A 22 -1.85 9.31 4.58
CA VAL A 22 -1.56 10.75 4.63
C VAL A 22 -2.83 11.59 4.51
N LEU A 23 -3.78 11.17 3.67
CA LEU A 23 -5.00 11.92 3.42
C LEU A 23 -6.08 11.71 4.49
N TRP A 24 -6.14 10.55 5.13
CA TRP A 24 -7.21 10.20 6.08
C TRP A 24 -6.82 10.40 7.55
N THR A 25 -5.58 10.08 7.93
CA THR A 25 -5.16 10.13 9.34
C THR A 25 -4.79 11.56 9.76
N PRO A 26 -5.24 12.05 10.93
CA PRO A 26 -4.76 13.31 11.50
C PRO A 26 -3.24 13.30 11.70
N ARG A 27 -2.58 14.46 11.62
CA ARG A 27 -1.12 14.54 11.71
C ARG A 27 -0.57 14.01 13.03
N GLU A 28 -1.28 14.21 14.13
CA GLU A 28 -0.88 13.84 15.49
C GLU A 28 -0.88 12.32 15.71
N GLU A 29 -1.67 11.58 14.92
CA GLU A 29 -1.80 10.13 15.02
C GLU A 29 -0.90 9.38 14.03
N LYS A 30 -0.18 10.10 13.14
CA LYS A 30 0.71 9.49 12.15
C LYS A 30 2.00 8.98 12.79
N SER A 31 2.15 7.67 12.80
CA SER A 31 3.38 6.99 13.21
C SER A 31 3.86 6.07 12.10
N TYR A 32 5.09 6.30 11.61
CA TYR A 32 5.66 5.49 10.53
C TYR A 32 5.88 4.02 10.91
N PRO A 33 6.41 3.68 12.11
CA PRO A 33 6.50 2.29 12.56
C PRO A 33 5.14 1.59 12.66
N ASP A 34 4.12 2.30 13.18
CA ASP A 34 2.76 1.76 13.27
C ASP A 34 2.15 1.53 11.88
N PHE A 35 2.35 2.49 10.97
CA PHE A 35 1.94 2.35 9.57
C PHE A 35 2.58 1.13 8.91
N LEU A 36 3.88 0.88 9.11
CA LEU A 36 4.54 -0.31 8.55
C LEU A 36 3.94 -1.62 9.10
N ALA A 37 3.62 -1.67 10.39
CA ALA A 37 2.96 -2.84 11.00
C ALA A 37 1.56 -3.07 10.40
N ARG A 38 0.75 -2.01 10.25
CA ARG A 38 -0.57 -2.09 9.60
C ARG A 38 -0.45 -2.42 8.11
N LEU A 39 0.55 -1.88 7.43
CA LEU A 39 0.80 -2.13 6.02
C LEU A 39 1.12 -3.59 5.76
N ALA A 40 1.93 -4.24 6.61
CA ALA A 40 2.22 -5.68 6.48
C ALA A 40 0.94 -6.51 6.48
N THR A 41 -0.02 -6.21 7.37
CA THR A 41 -1.34 -6.86 7.37
C THR A 41 -2.16 -6.51 6.13
N HIS A 42 -2.09 -5.27 5.66
CA HIS A 42 -2.80 -4.84 4.46
C HIS A 42 -2.28 -5.51 3.18
N LEU A 43 -0.97 -5.78 3.09
CA LEU A 43 -0.38 -6.52 1.98
C LEU A 43 -0.92 -7.95 1.87
N VAL A 44 -1.17 -8.62 3.01
CA VAL A 44 -1.83 -9.93 3.01
C VAL A 44 -3.24 -9.84 2.42
N ARG A 45 -3.99 -8.78 2.73
CA ARG A 45 -5.32 -8.55 2.14
C ARG A 45 -5.24 -8.29 0.65
N LEU A 46 -4.27 -7.48 0.20
CA LEU A 46 -4.03 -7.23 -1.22
C LEU A 46 -3.66 -8.51 -1.96
N ALA A 47 -2.89 -9.41 -1.34
CA ALA A 47 -2.56 -10.71 -1.91
C ALA A 47 -3.80 -11.60 -2.08
N VAL A 48 -4.70 -11.64 -1.08
CA VAL A 48 -5.98 -12.37 -1.17
C VAL A 48 -6.88 -11.82 -2.28
N LEU A 49 -6.82 -10.51 -2.53
CA LEU A 49 -7.55 -9.83 -3.61
C LEU A 49 -6.87 -9.95 -4.98
N ASP A 50 -5.79 -10.73 -5.10
CA ASP A 50 -5.00 -10.89 -6.34
C ASP A 50 -4.47 -9.55 -6.91
N VAL A 51 -4.21 -8.56 -6.06
CA VAL A 51 -3.62 -7.28 -6.48
C VAL A 51 -2.12 -7.48 -6.70
N ASN A 52 -1.62 -7.14 -7.89
CA ASN A 52 -0.20 -7.25 -8.21
C ASN A 52 0.61 -6.10 -7.60
N TYR A 53 0.71 -6.03 -6.27
CA TYR A 53 1.49 -5.00 -5.58
C TYR A 53 3.00 -5.30 -5.60
N ARG A 54 3.83 -4.25 -5.45
CA ARG A 54 5.28 -4.42 -5.29
C ARG A 54 5.63 -4.93 -3.89
N PRO A 55 6.32 -6.08 -3.73
CA PRO A 55 6.71 -6.60 -2.42
C PRO A 55 7.66 -5.65 -1.67
N LEU A 56 7.53 -5.62 -0.34
CA LEU A 56 8.52 -4.99 0.53
C LEU A 56 9.71 -5.95 0.64
N ARG A 57 10.90 -5.56 0.16
CA ARG A 57 12.13 -6.31 0.46
C ARG A 57 12.48 -6.03 1.92
N ASN A 58 12.79 -7.10 2.66
CA ASN A 58 13.47 -7.02 3.95
C ASN A 58 14.86 -6.40 3.79
#